data_AF-A0A8X6WNL0-F1
#
_entry.id   AF-A0A8X6WNL0-F1
#
_cell.length_a   1.000
_cell.length_b   1.000
_cell.length_c   1.000
_cell.angle_alpha   90.00
_cell.angle_beta   90.00
_cell.angle_gamma   90.00
#
_symmetry.space_group_name_H-M   'P 1'
#
loop_
_entity.id
_entity.type
_entity.pdbx_description
1 polymer ?
#
loop_
_entity_poly.entity_id
_entity_poly.type
_entity_poly.pdbx_seq_one_letter_code
_entity_poly.pdbx_strand_id
1 'polypeptide(L)'
;MKDDNWLYNEYINIVKDQIKENIVEECSSHFENNSYYMPHSVVVRKDKETTKVRMVFDASSKGRDCKSLSEYLYAGPPLNP
;
A
#
# COMPACT_ATOMS: atom_id res chain seq x y z
N MET A 1 29.59 -12.38 3.23
CA MET A 1 28.47 -12.10 2.30
C MET A 1 27.34 -13.04 2.66
N LYS A 2 26.47 -12.64 3.58
CA LYS A 2 25.29 -13.43 3.95
C LYS A 2 24.08 -12.55 3.68
N ASP A 3 23.16 -13.14 2.92
CA ASP A 3 21.80 -12.71 2.64
C ASP A 3 21.65 -11.53 1.68
N ASP A 4 21.62 -11.89 0.40
CA ASP A 4 20.79 -11.19 -0.59
C ASP A 4 19.44 -10.83 0.05
N ASN A 5 19.04 -9.56 -0.07
CA ASN A 5 17.98 -8.92 0.73
C ASN A 5 16.61 -9.64 0.62
N TRP A 6 16.39 -10.65 1.47
CA TRP A 6 15.19 -11.50 1.43
C TRP A 6 13.89 -10.70 1.58
N LEU A 7 13.91 -9.63 2.39
CA LEU A 7 12.77 -8.76 2.61
C LEU A 7 12.43 -7.97 1.35
N TYR A 8 13.44 -7.48 0.63
CA TYR A 8 13.26 -6.86 -0.68
C TYR A 8 12.69 -7.85 -1.71
N ASN A 9 13.18 -9.09 -1.73
CA ASN A 9 12.65 -10.11 -2.65
C ASN A 9 11.18 -10.43 -2.36
N GLU A 10 10.81 -10.61 -1.10
CA GLU A 10 9.41 -10.80 -0.69
C GLU A 10 8.55 -9.58 -1.04
N TYR A 11 9.07 -8.38 -0.80
CA TYR A 11 8.40 -7.15 -1.17
C TYR A 11 8.09 -7.07 -2.68
N ILE A 12 9.08 -7.36 -3.52
CA ILE A 12 8.93 -7.38 -4.97
C ILE A 12 7.95 -8.48 -5.42
N ASN A 13 7.98 -9.65 -4.78
CA ASN A 13 7.03 -10.73 -5.08
C ASN A 13 5.59 -10.32 -4.79
N ILE A 14 5.33 -9.66 -3.65
CA ILE A 14 4.00 -9.12 -3.33
C ILE A 14 3.50 -8.17 -4.41
N VAL A 15 4.34 -7.27 -4.91
CA VAL A 15 3.97 -6.35 -5.99
C VAL A 15 3.65 -7.10 -7.28
N LYS A 16 4.50 -8.07 -7.67
CA LYS A 16 4.29 -8.89 -8.87
C LYS A 16 2.99 -9.70 -8.80
N ASP A 17 2.71 -10.30 -7.65
CA ASP A 17 1.49 -11.06 -7.44
C ASP A 17 0.25 -10.15 -7.56
N GLN A 18 0.29 -8.95 -6.98
CA GLN A 18 -0.83 -7.99 -7.12
C GLN A 18 -1.05 -7.55 -8.58
N ILE A 19 0.02 -7.35 -9.37
CA ILE A 19 -0.09 -7.06 -10.80
C ILE A 19 -0.71 -8.25 -11.55
N LYS A 20 -0.24 -9.47 -11.25
CA LYS A 20 -0.74 -10.70 -11.88
C LYS A 20 -2.22 -10.94 -11.59
N GLU A 21 -2.66 -10.67 -10.36
CA GLU A 21 -4.05 -10.78 -9.93
C GLU A 21 -4.91 -9.56 -10.34
N ASN A 22 -4.35 -8.62 -11.11
CA ASN A 22 -5.02 -7.41 -11.59
C ASN A 22 -5.61 -6.54 -10.45
N ILE A 23 -4.92 -6.51 -9.30
CA ILE A 23 -5.25 -5.68 -8.13
C ILE A 23 -4.65 -4.28 -8.30
N VAL A 24 -3.45 -4.20 -8.89
CA VAL A 24 -2.72 -2.95 -9.16
C VAL A 24 -2.18 -2.95 -10.58
N GLU A 25 -1.97 -1.76 -11.14
CA GLU A 25 -1.39 -1.54 -12.45
C GLU A 25 -0.24 -0.53 -12.40
N GLU A 26 0.60 -0.54 -13.42
CA GLU A 26 1.68 0.45 -13.55
C GLU A 26 1.07 1.84 -13.77
N CYS A 27 1.44 2.80 -12.92
CA CYS A 27 0.94 4.16 -13.02
C CYS A 27 1.53 4.83 -14.27
N SER A 28 0.68 5.50 -15.06
CA SER A 28 1.16 6.30 -16.19
C SER A 28 2.07 7.43 -15.70
N SER A 29 3.07 7.81 -16.49
CA SER A 29 4.02 8.87 -16.13
C SER A 29 3.41 10.27 -16.09
N HIS A 30 2.09 10.39 -16.28
CA HIS A 30 1.35 11.63 -16.18
C HIS A 30 0.62 11.64 -14.84
N PHE A 31 1.28 12.16 -13.82
CA PHE A 31 0.62 12.51 -12.57
C PHE A 31 -0.41 13.59 -12.88
N GLU A 32 -1.67 13.17 -12.97
CA GLU A 32 -2.79 14.10 -13.05
C GLU A 32 -2.85 14.91 -11.76
N ASN A 33 -3.47 16.09 -11.82
CA ASN A 33 -3.63 16.96 -10.64
C ASN A 33 -4.41 16.28 -9.48
N ASN A 34 -5.04 15.13 -9.74
CA ASN A 34 -5.80 14.35 -8.77
C ASN A 34 -5.06 13.09 -8.28
N SER A 35 -3.78 12.92 -8.61
CA SER A 35 -2.99 11.79 -8.15
C SER A 35 -2.59 11.95 -6.67
N TYR A 36 -2.68 10.86 -5.91
CA TYR A 36 -2.26 10.81 -4.52
C TYR A 36 -1.24 9.69 -4.33
N TYR A 37 -0.04 10.04 -3.85
CA TYR A 37 0.92 9.03 -3.43
C TYR A 37 0.57 8.54 -2.04
N MET A 38 0.13 7.28 -1.92
CA MET A 38 -0.02 6.62 -0.63
C MET A 38 1.35 6.19 -0.08
N PRO A 39 1.80 6.73 1.05
CA PRO A 39 2.95 6.17 1.75
C PRO A 39 2.67 4.72 2.11
N HIS A 40 3.68 3.87 2.00
CA HIS A 40 3.58 2.47 2.37
C HIS A 40 4.75 2.05 3.23
N SER A 41 4.56 0.99 4.00
CA SER A 41 5.56 0.40 4.88
C SER A 41 5.37 -1.10 4.97
N VAL A 42 6.45 -1.80 5.29
CA VAL A 42 6.45 -3.27 5.39
C VAL A 42 6.27 -3.70 6.84
N VAL A 43 5.33 -4.60 7.07
CA VAL A 43 5.12 -5.23 8.38
C VAL A 43 5.50 -6.70 8.29
N VAL A 44 6.44 -7.12 9.13
CA VAL A 44 6.90 -8.52 9.21
C VAL A 44 6.32 -9.19 10.46
N ARG A 45 5.51 -10.22 10.25
CA ARG A 45 4.86 -11.02 11.29
C ARG A 45 5.32 -12.47 11.20
N LYS A 46 6.43 -12.78 11.87
CA LYS A 46 7.02 -14.13 11.89
C LYS A 46 6.12 -15.16 12.58
N ASP A 47 5.16 -14.70 13.38
CA ASP A 47 4.13 -15.48 14.08
C ASP A 47 3.01 -16.00 13.16
N LYS A 48 2.93 -15.52 11.91
CA LYS A 48 1.88 -15.94 10.96
C LYS A 48 2.36 -17.06 10.05
N GLU A 49 1.49 -18.06 9.86
CA GLU A 49 1.78 -19.21 8.99
C GLU A 49 1.73 -18.84 7.50
N THR A 50 0.70 -18.10 7.08
CA THR A 50 0.42 -17.85 5.65
C THR A 50 1.02 -16.56 5.11
N THR A 51 0.99 -15.46 5.88
CA THR A 51 1.43 -14.14 5.39
C THR A 51 2.39 -13.48 6.39
N LYS A 52 3.67 -13.79 6.23
CA LYS A 52 4.75 -13.30 7.09
C LYS A 52 5.19 -11.88 6.77
N VAL A 53 4.99 -11.41 5.54
CA VAL A 53 5.33 -10.06 5.08
C VAL A 53 4.09 -9.41 4.47
N ARG A 54 3.79 -8.17 4.84
CA ARG A 54 2.65 -7.41 4.33
C ARG A 54 3.06 -5.98 3.99
N MET A 55 2.56 -5.48 2.87
CA MET A 55 2.61 -4.07 2.53
C MET A 55 1.39 -3.38 3.16
N VAL A 56 1.63 -2.32 3.93
CA VAL A 56 0.59 -1.51 4.57
C VAL A 56 0.65 -0.11 3.99
N PHE A 57 -0.49 0.37 3.49
CA PHE A 57 -0.64 1.71 2.94
C PHE A 57 -1.28 2.64 3.98
N ASP A 58 -0.73 3.84 4.11
CA ASP A 58 -1.28 4.88 4.99
C ASP A 58 -2.12 5.86 4.17
N ALA A 59 -3.43 5.61 4.14
CA ALA A 59 -4.40 6.51 3.51
C ALA A 59 -4.71 7.78 4.35
N SER A 60 -4.22 7.84 5.59
CA SER A 60 -4.45 8.96 6.53
C SER A 60 -3.35 10.03 6.48
N SER A 61 -2.18 9.69 5.93
CA SER A 61 -1.11 10.64 5.70
C SER A 61 -1.59 11.84 4.87
N LYS A 62 -1.00 13.02 5.10
CA LYS A 62 -1.28 14.22 4.32
C LYS A 62 -0.13 15.22 4.40
N GLY A 63 0.04 15.99 3.33
CA GLY A 63 0.90 17.17 3.32
C GLY A 63 0.36 18.28 4.21
N ARG A 64 1.20 19.27 4.50
CA ARG A 64 0.77 20.48 5.22
C ARG A 64 -0.31 21.18 4.39
N ASP A 65 -1.42 21.52 5.04
CA ASP A 65 -2.59 22.17 4.44
C ASP A 65 -3.29 21.37 3.31
N CYS A 66 -2.98 20.07 3.17
CA CYS A 66 -3.67 19.15 2.27
C CYS A 66 -4.67 18.27 3.04
N LYS A 67 -5.58 17.61 2.31
CA LYS A 67 -6.44 16.54 2.83
C LYS A 67 -5.80 15.17 2.58
N SER A 68 -6.04 14.21 3.47
CA SER A 68 -5.66 12.81 3.25
C SER A 68 -6.62 12.12 2.29
N LEU A 69 -6.26 10.94 1.77
CA LEU A 69 -7.18 10.21 0.90
C LEU A 69 -8.48 9.84 1.64
N SER A 70 -8.38 9.46 2.90
CA SER A 70 -9.56 9.16 3.72
C SER A 70 -10.54 10.35 3.82
N GLU A 71 -10.05 11.59 3.76
CA GLU A 71 -10.87 12.81 3.77
C GLU A 71 -11.46 13.16 2.39
N TYR A 72 -10.92 12.62 1.30
CA TYR A 72 -11.46 12.79 -0.06
C TYR A 72 -12.54 11.76 -0.42
N LEU A 73 -12.54 10.60 0.25
CA LEU A 73 -13.51 9.54 0.01
C LEU A 73 -14.81 9.79 0.80
N TYR A 74 -15.95 9.44 0.20
CA TYR A 74 -17.24 9.53 0.87
C TYR A 74 -17.30 8.52 2.03
N ALA A 75 -17.63 9.01 3.23
CA ALA A 75 -17.90 8.14 4.37
C ALA A 75 -19.17 7.34 4.09
N GLY A 76 -19.04 6.02 3.97
CA GLY A 76 -20.20 5.13 3.85
C GLY A 76 -21.18 5.29 5.04
N PRO A 77 -22.39 4.72 4.94
CA PRO A 77 -23.36 4.76 6.01
C PRO A 77 -22.76 4.22 7.33
N PRO A 78 -23.18 4.76 8.49
CA PRO A 78 -22.65 4.30 9.77
C PRO A 78 -22.97 2.82 9.96
N LEU A 79 -21.95 2.06 10.36
CA LEU A 79 -22.09 0.62 10.64
C LEU A 79 -22.76 0.35 12.00
N ASN A 80 -22.94 1.39 12.81
CA ASN A 80 -23.62 1.32 14.09
C ASN A 80 -24.96 2.07 14.01
N PRO A 81 -26.07 1.47 14.47
CA PRO A 81 -27.35 2.15 14.62
C PRO A 81 -27.31 3.25 15.69
#